data_AF-A0A954A3G8-F1
#
_entry.id   AF-A0A954A3G8-F1
#
_cell.length_a   1.000
_cell.length_b   1.000
_cell.length_c   1.000
_cell.angle_alpha   90.00
_cell.angle_beta   90.00
_cell.angle_gamma   90.00
#
_symmetry.space_group_name_H-M   'P 1'
#
loop_
_entity.id
_entity.type
_entity.pdbx_description
1 polymer ?
#
loop_
_entity_poly.entity_id
_entity_poly.type
_entity_poly.pdbx_seq_one_letter_code
_entity_poly.pdbx_strand_id
1 'polypeptide(L)'
;MSDCVYIGFNRRVACLDRRTGEQVWSWKAPKGSGYVSLLLDGDTLFAVVNGYVYALDPAHGRELWSNAMPGFGFGVACIATDRAHTDFSLLAQSLVAQQQAAASASASS
;
A
#
# COMPACT_ATOMS: atom_id res chain seq x y z
N MET A 1 -6.47 -1.08 11.03
CA MET A 1 -6.16 -1.13 9.59
C MET A 1 -6.97 -2.27 9.01
N SER A 2 -7.86 -1.97 8.07
CA SER A 2 -8.67 -2.98 7.40
C SER A 2 -7.74 -3.96 6.68
N ASP A 3 -7.91 -5.25 6.93
CA ASP A 3 -7.07 -6.30 6.36
C ASP A 3 -7.48 -6.47 4.88
N CYS A 4 -6.90 -5.66 3.99
CA CYS A 4 -7.24 -5.60 2.56
C CYS A 4 -6.27 -6.44 1.72
N VAL A 5 -6.78 -7.11 0.70
CA VAL A 5 -6.01 -7.64 -0.45
C VAL A 5 -6.30 -6.76 -1.66
N TYR A 6 -5.27 -6.17 -2.26
CA TYR A 6 -5.42 -5.33 -3.46
C TYR A 6 -5.12 -6.14 -4.71
N ILE A 7 -6.02 -6.06 -5.70
CA ILE A 7 -5.89 -6.79 -6.98
C ILE A 7 -5.99 -5.82 -8.14
N GLY A 8 -5.05 -5.94 -9.08
CA GLY A 8 -5.01 -5.15 -10.31
C GLY A 8 -5.25 -6.01 -11.55
N PHE A 9 -6.30 -5.74 -12.31
CA PHE A 9 -6.57 -6.43 -13.58
C PHE A 9 -7.40 -5.58 -14.53
N ASN A 10 -7.13 -5.63 -15.85
CA ASN A 10 -7.92 -4.92 -16.87
C ASN A 10 -8.17 -3.43 -16.57
N ARG A 11 -7.12 -2.71 -16.13
CA ARG A 11 -7.17 -1.32 -15.63
C ARG A 11 -8.03 -1.07 -14.40
N ARG A 12 -8.46 -2.11 -13.71
CA ARG A 12 -9.20 -2.00 -12.47
C ARG A 12 -8.30 -2.34 -11.31
N VAL A 13 -8.56 -1.69 -10.19
CA VAL A 13 -8.00 -2.02 -8.89
C VAL A 13 -9.17 -2.31 -7.97
N ALA A 14 -9.09 -3.36 -7.19
CA ALA A 14 -10.09 -3.67 -6.16
C ALA A 14 -9.38 -3.92 -4.82
N CYS A 15 -10.01 -3.52 -3.71
CA CYS A 15 -9.73 -4.12 -2.40
C CYS A 15 -10.77 -5.19 -2.13
N LEU A 16 -10.29 -6.35 -1.72
CA LEU A 16 -11.08 -7.40 -1.09
C LEU A 16 -10.75 -7.45 0.40
N ASP A 17 -11.75 -7.73 1.23
CA ASP A 17 -11.51 -8.11 2.63
C ASP A 17 -10.68 -9.40 2.64
N ARG A 18 -9.55 -9.40 3.35
CA ARG A 18 -8.61 -10.52 3.36
C ARG A 18 -9.18 -11.78 4.01
N ARG A 19 -10.16 -11.64 4.91
CA ARG A 19 -10.75 -12.74 5.65
C ARG A 19 -11.90 -13.38 4.89
N THR A 20 -12.73 -12.57 4.24
CA THR A 20 -13.95 -13.05 3.57
C THR A 20 -13.82 -13.14 2.05
N GLY A 21 -12.89 -12.39 1.45
CA GLY A 21 -12.77 -12.24 0.01
C GLY A 21 -13.82 -11.30 -0.60
N GLU A 22 -14.67 -10.68 0.21
CA GLU A 22 -15.70 -9.77 -0.29
C GLU A 22 -15.08 -8.46 -0.80
N GLN A 23 -15.61 -7.94 -1.91
CA GLN A 23 -15.12 -6.69 -2.47
C GLN A 23 -15.55 -5.51 -1.60
N VAL A 24 -14.57 -4.78 -1.04
CA VAL A 24 -14.79 -3.57 -0.24
C VAL A 24 -14.99 -2.37 -1.16
N TRP A 25 -14.10 -2.21 -2.14
CA TRP A 25 -14.19 -1.13 -3.13
C TRP A 25 -13.55 -1.56 -4.45
N SER A 26 -13.91 -0.85 -5.53
CA SER A 26 -13.23 -0.97 -6.81
C SER A 26 -13.03 0.40 -7.47
N TRP A 27 -11.94 0.52 -8.20
CA TRP A 27 -11.56 1.69 -8.97
C TRP A 27 -11.19 1.27 -10.39
N LYS A 28 -11.42 2.14 -11.37
CA LYS A 28 -11.07 1.92 -12.77
C LYS A 28 -10.26 3.10 -13.27
N ALA A 29 -9.09 2.82 -13.85
CA ALA A 29 -8.23 3.84 -14.38
C ALA A 29 -8.95 4.68 -15.46
N PRO A 30 -8.93 6.02 -15.35
CA PRO A 30 -9.46 6.90 -16.37
C PRO A 30 -8.78 6.73 -17.73
N LYS A 31 -7.48 6.44 -17.75
CA LYS A 31 -6.65 6.27 -18.96
C LYS A 31 -5.74 5.04 -18.88
N GLY A 32 -5.11 4.71 -20.01
CA GLY A 32 -4.33 3.49 -20.21
C GLY A 32 -5.21 2.34 -20.68
N SER A 33 -4.64 1.15 -20.89
CA SER A 33 -5.34 -0.14 -21.13
C SER A 33 -4.36 -1.28 -20.93
N GLY A 34 -4.75 -2.33 -20.21
CA GLY A 34 -3.93 -3.52 -20.02
C GLY A 34 -3.64 -3.86 -18.57
N TYR A 35 -2.43 -4.38 -18.35
CA TYR A 35 -1.94 -4.84 -17.05
C TYR A 35 -1.83 -3.70 -16.04
N VAL A 36 -1.93 -4.08 -14.76
CA VAL A 36 -1.84 -3.16 -13.63
C VAL A 36 -0.70 -3.64 -12.74
N SER A 37 0.29 -2.78 -12.51
CA SER A 37 1.31 -2.99 -11.47
C SER A 37 0.88 -2.24 -10.21
N LEU A 38 0.94 -2.90 -9.05
CA LEU A 38 0.52 -2.32 -7.76
C LEU A 38 1.70 -2.26 -6.78
N LEU A 39 1.74 -1.19 -5.97
CA LEU A 39 2.62 -1.05 -4.81
C LEU A 39 1.86 -0.31 -3.71
N LEU A 40 1.73 -0.91 -2.53
CA LEU A 40 1.23 -0.24 -1.34
C LEU A 40 2.42 0.27 -0.53
N ASP A 41 2.48 1.58 -0.28
CA ASP A 41 3.48 2.21 0.59
C ASP A 41 2.77 3.14 1.60
N GLY A 42 2.83 2.75 2.87
CA GLY A 42 2.16 3.46 3.96
C GLY A 42 0.64 3.59 3.74
N ASP A 43 0.20 4.81 3.49
CA ASP A 43 -1.20 5.22 3.30
C ASP A 43 -1.56 5.46 1.83
N THR A 44 -0.69 5.07 0.90
CA THR A 44 -0.89 5.30 -0.55
C THR A 44 -0.74 4.01 -1.33
N LEU A 45 -1.72 3.70 -2.18
CA LEU A 45 -1.66 2.60 -3.14
C LEU A 45 -1.33 3.14 -4.52
N PHE A 46 -0.16 2.80 -5.04
CA PHE A 46 0.25 3.12 -6.39
C PHE A 46 -0.27 2.06 -7.38
N ALA A 47 -0.90 2.53 -8.45
CA ALA A 47 -1.35 1.71 -9.56
C ALA A 47 -0.78 2.26 -10.87
N VAL A 48 -0.04 1.42 -11.60
CA VAL A 48 0.50 1.78 -12.92
C VAL A 48 -0.23 1.01 -14.00
N VAL A 49 -0.78 1.75 -14.95
CA VAL A 49 -1.62 1.22 -16.03
C VAL A 49 -1.15 1.81 -17.35
N ASN A 50 -0.40 1.02 -18.13
CA ASN A 50 0.01 1.35 -19.50
C ASN A 50 0.58 2.78 -19.65
N GLY A 51 1.62 3.11 -18.88
CA GLY A 51 2.28 4.43 -18.90
C GLY A 51 1.64 5.50 -18.01
N TYR A 52 0.51 5.23 -17.37
CA TYR A 52 -0.10 6.14 -16.39
C TYR A 52 0.13 5.65 -14.97
N VAL A 53 0.54 6.53 -14.08
CA VAL A 53 0.69 6.29 -12.65
C VAL A 53 -0.46 6.97 -11.91
N TYR A 54 -1.10 6.24 -11.01
CA TYR A 54 -2.18 6.74 -10.17
C TYR A 54 -1.84 6.44 -8.71
N ALA A 55 -2.06 7.40 -7.82
CA ALA A 55 -2.07 7.18 -6.39
C ALA A 55 -3.51 7.12 -5.91
N LEU A 56 -3.84 6.06 -5.17
CA LEU A 56 -5.17 5.81 -4.63
C LEU A 56 -5.11 5.79 -3.10
N ASP A 57 -6.15 6.30 -2.47
CA ASP A 57 -6.44 6.07 -1.06
C ASP A 57 -6.78 4.58 -0.85
N PRO A 58 -5.98 3.81 -0.10
CA PRO A 58 -6.20 2.38 0.09
C PRO A 58 -7.50 2.06 0.85
N ALA A 59 -8.01 2.99 1.67
CA ALA A 59 -9.20 2.76 2.47
C ALA A 59 -10.49 2.81 1.63
N HIS A 60 -10.52 3.64 0.59
CA HIS A 60 -11.75 3.92 -0.17
C HIS A 60 -11.60 3.78 -1.70
N GLY A 61 -10.38 3.59 -2.21
CA GLY A 61 -10.08 3.52 -3.64
C GLY A 61 -10.16 4.85 -4.39
N ARG A 62 -10.22 5.98 -3.68
CA ARG A 62 -10.29 7.31 -4.30
C ARG A 62 -8.95 7.70 -4.89
N GLU A 63 -8.95 8.21 -6.12
CA GLU A 63 -7.74 8.80 -6.72
C GLU A 63 -7.31 10.04 -5.94
N LEU A 64 -6.05 10.03 -5.47
CA LEU A 64 -5.39 11.15 -4.82
C LEU A 64 -4.70 12.04 -5.86
N TRP A 65 -4.00 11.43 -6.82
CA TRP A 65 -3.37 12.10 -7.95
C TRP A 65 -3.06 11.14 -9.09
N SER A 66 -2.72 11.69 -10.26
CA SER A 66 -2.25 10.92 -11.42
C SER A 66 -1.13 11.62 -12.21
N ASN A 67 -0.32 10.83 -12.90
CA ASN A 67 0.78 11.27 -13.76
C ASN A 67 0.82 10.42 -15.04
N ALA A 68 0.94 11.06 -16.21
CA ALA A 68 0.91 10.40 -17.51
C ALA A 68 2.28 9.96 -18.05
N MET A 69 3.38 10.22 -17.34
CA MET A 69 4.76 9.85 -17.72
C MET A 69 5.06 10.09 -19.22
N PRO A 70 4.93 11.34 -19.72
CA PRO A 70 5.04 11.62 -21.14
C PRO A 70 6.42 11.23 -21.68
N GLY A 71 6.45 10.55 -22.83
CA GLY A 71 7.67 10.16 -23.52
C GLY A 71 8.29 8.81 -23.09
N PHE A 72 7.75 8.15 -22.06
CA PHE A 72 8.27 6.87 -21.57
C PHE A 72 7.72 5.65 -22.34
N GLY A 73 6.68 5.85 -23.15
CA GLY A 73 6.06 4.78 -23.93
C GLY A 73 5.12 3.87 -23.13
N PHE A 74 4.73 2.76 -23.75
CA PHE A 74 3.73 1.83 -23.24
C PHE A 74 4.39 0.45 -23.02
N GLY A 75 5.04 0.30 -21.87
CA GLY A 75 5.75 -0.92 -21.48
C GLY A 75 5.29 -1.48 -20.14
N VAL A 76 5.86 -2.62 -19.75
CA VAL A 76 5.67 -3.19 -18.42
C VAL A 76 6.41 -2.30 -17.41
N ALA A 77 5.69 -1.83 -16.40
CA ALA A 77 6.25 -0.96 -15.37
C ALA A 77 6.69 -1.76 -14.14
N CYS A 78 7.86 -1.42 -13.61
CA CYS A 78 8.32 -1.78 -12.28
C CYS A 78 8.22 -0.55 -11.38
N ILE A 79 7.88 -0.75 -10.11
CA ILE A 79 7.65 0.34 -9.16
C ILE A 79 8.42 0.02 -7.88
N ALA A 80 9.07 1.03 -7.31
CA ALA A 80 9.71 0.98 -6.00
C ALA A 80 9.54 2.35 -5.33
N THR A 81 9.61 2.38 -4.00
CA THR A 81 9.68 3.63 -3.22
C THR A 81 11.01 3.66 -2.46
N ASP A 82 11.52 4.86 -2.19
CA ASP A 82 12.74 5.09 -1.42
C ASP A 82 12.51 5.03 0.10
N ARG A 83 11.27 4.76 0.51
CA ARG A 83 10.86 4.77 1.91
C ARG A 83 11.42 3.54 2.62
N ALA A 84 12.27 3.78 3.62
CA ALA A 84 12.66 2.75 4.56
C ALA A 84 11.42 2.35 5.39
N HIS A 85 11.03 1.07 5.35
CA HIS A 85 10.01 0.51 6.24
C HIS A 85 10.46 0.71 7.69
N THR A 86 9.97 1.75 8.34
CA THR A 86 10.14 1.92 9.78
C THR A 86 8.94 1.25 10.42
N ASP A 87 9.06 -0.02 10.76
CA ASP A 87 8.02 -0.73 11.50
C ASP A 87 7.88 -0.10 12.89
N PHE A 88 6.94 0.84 13.02
CA PHE A 88 6.56 1.45 14.30
C PHE A 88 6.16 0.40 15.34
N SER A 89 5.65 -0.75 14.91
CA SER A 89 5.36 -1.90 15.77
C SER A 89 6.61 -2.46 16.44
N LEU A 90 7.73 -2.61 15.72
CA LEU A 90 8.97 -3.15 16.29
C LEU A 90 9.60 -2.17 17.28
N LEU A 91 9.51 -0.86 17.00
CA LEU A 91 9.93 0.18 17.93
C LEU A 91 9.05 0.23 19.18
N ALA A 92 7.74 0.07 19.04
CA ALA A 92 6.82 0.00 20.18
C ALA A 92 7.06 -1.27 21.03
N GLN A 93 7.29 -2.42 20.39
CA GLN A 93 7.58 -3.68 21.07
C GLN A 93 8.91 -3.63 21.84
N SER A 94 9.95 -3.03 21.26
CA SER A 94 11.24 -2.90 21.93
C SER A 94 11.18 -1.97 23.14
N LEU A 95 10.44 -0.86 23.04
CA LEU A 95 10.21 0.07 24.16
C LEU A 95 9.43 -0.60 25.30
N VAL A 96 8.37 -1.34 24.99
CA VAL A 96 7.60 -2.10 26.00
C VAL A 96 8.47 -3.17 26.67
N ALA A 97 9.26 -3.91 25.90
CA ALA A 97 10.16 -4.94 26.43
C ALA A 97 11.24 -4.33 27.36
N GLN A 98 11.81 -3.18 27.00
CA GLN A 98 12.78 -2.45 27.83
C GLN A 98 12.16 -1.95 29.13
N GLN A 99 10.93 -1.44 29.09
CA GLN A 99 10.24 -0.94 30.28
C GLN A 99 9.85 -2.07 31.23
N GLN A 100 9.48 -3.25 30.71
CA GLN A 100 9.21 -4.45 31.49
C GLN A 100 10.50 -5.01 32.14
N ALA A 101 11.62 -5.01 31.41
CA ALA A 101 12.91 -5.41 31.95
C ALA A 101 13.41 -4.44 33.04
N ALA A 102 13.16 -3.13 32.90
CA ALA A 102 13.49 -2.15 33.92
C ALA A 102 12.64 -2.31 35.19
N ALA A 103 11.34 -2.62 35.05
CA ALA A 103 10.44 -2.80 36.18
C ALA A 103 10.78 -4.05 37.02
N SER A 104 11.17 -5.17 36.38
CA SER A 104 11.55 -6.41 37.08
C SER A 104 12.89 -6.29 37.82
N ALA A 105 13.83 -5.51 37.30
CA ALA A 105 15.10 -5.20 37.97
C ALA A 105 14.90 -4.34 39.23
N SER A 106 13.95 -3.41 39.22
CA SER A 106 13.65 -2.57 40.40
C SER A 106 12.85 -3.28 41.49
N ALA A 107 12.12 -4.35 41.16
CA ALA A 107 11.28 -5.09 42.11
C ALA A 107 12.04 -6.21 42.87
N SER A 108 13.30 -6.46 42.51
CA SER A 108 14.15 -7.51 43.09
C SER A 108 15.27 -6.97 43.99
N SER A 109 15.25 -5.68 44.33
CA SER A 109 16.17 -5.00 45.26
C SER A 109 15.50 -4.60 46.57
#